data_AF-A0A357F9F5-F1
#
_entry.id   AF-A0A357F9F5-F1
#
_cell.length_a   1.000
_cell.length_b   1.000
_cell.length_c   1.000
_cell.angle_alpha   90.00
_cell.angle_beta   90.00
_cell.angle_gamma   90.00
#
_symmetry.space_group_name_H-M   'P 1'
#
loop_
_entity.id
_entity.type
_entity.pdbx_description
1 polymer ?
#
loop_
_entity_poly.entity_id
_entity_poly.type
_entity_poly.pdbx_seq_one_letter_code
_entity_poly.pdbx_strand_id
1 'polypeptide(L)'
;MLIKTSRFGEIEIEENQIINFPSGLIGFSEDRRFVIREDEAATPFRWLQAVDNQALAFVMIEPHVSVSNYELELTKDNLRKLKAESIKDLSVYVLVTMA
;
A
#
# COMPACT_ATOMS: atom_id res chain seq x y z
N MET A 1 -5.96 -15.67 7.55
CA MET A 1 -4.92 -15.75 8.61
C MET A 1 -5.04 -14.54 9.52
N LEU A 2 -4.75 -14.71 10.81
CA LEU A 2 -4.77 -13.63 11.80
C LEU A 2 -3.37 -13.04 11.97
N ILE A 3 -3.26 -11.71 11.91
CA ILE A 3 -2.02 -10.98 12.19
C ILE A 3 -2.24 -9.95 13.28
N LYS A 4 -1.22 -9.75 14.11
CA LYS A 4 -1.22 -8.73 15.16
C LYS A 4 -0.70 -7.41 14.60
N THR A 5 -1.36 -6.32 14.96
CA THR A 5 -0.97 -4.96 14.56
C THR A 5 -0.99 -4.06 15.78
N SER A 6 -0.11 -3.07 15.80
CA SER A 6 -0.02 -2.08 16.87
C SER A 6 -1.23 -1.15 16.95
N ARG A 7 -1.89 -0.88 15.81
CA ARG A 7 -2.95 0.13 15.68
C ARG A 7 -4.36 -0.45 15.65
N PHE A 8 -4.52 -1.67 15.15
CA PHE A 8 -5.84 -2.26 14.86
C PHE A 8 -6.07 -3.55 15.64
N GLY A 9 -5.18 -3.90 16.56
CA GLY A 9 -5.23 -5.18 17.26
C GLY A 9 -4.98 -6.34 16.30
N GLU A 10 -5.72 -7.43 16.49
CA GLU A 10 -5.69 -8.58 15.59
C GLU A 10 -6.62 -8.34 14.40
N ILE A 11 -6.08 -8.48 13.19
CA ILE A 11 -6.85 -8.38 11.95
C ILE A 11 -6.78 -9.70 11.20
N GLU A 12 -7.90 -10.10 10.61
CA GLU A 12 -7.98 -11.24 9.72
C GLU A 12 -7.74 -10.79 8.27
N ILE A 13 -6.83 -11.47 7.58
CA ILE A 13 -6.48 -11.21 6.18
C ILE A 13 -6.47 -12.52 5.38
N GLU A 14 -6.78 -12.45 4.10
CA GLU A 14 -6.63 -13.58 3.18
C GLU A 14 -5.22 -13.60 2.56
N GLU A 15 -4.67 -14.78 2.25
CA GLU A 15 -3.32 -14.86 1.65
C GLU A 15 -3.24 -14.17 0.28
N ASN A 16 -4.33 -14.17 -0.49
CA ASN A 16 -4.44 -13.52 -1.79
C ASN A 16 -4.42 -11.97 -1.68
N GLN A 17 -4.64 -11.39 -0.50
CA GLN A 17 -4.57 -9.95 -0.25
C GLN A 17 -3.13 -9.48 0.02
N ILE A 18 -2.19 -10.42 0.24
CA ILE A 18 -0.81 -10.09 0.55
C ILE A 18 -0.09 -9.63 -0.72
N ILE A 19 0.34 -8.37 -0.69
CA ILE A 19 1.20 -7.75 -1.70
C ILE A 19 2.65 -8.05 -1.34
N ASN A 20 3.36 -8.71 -2.26
CA ASN A 20 4.77 -9.02 -2.10
C ASN A 20 5.63 -7.96 -2.79
N PHE A 21 6.49 -7.31 -2.02
CA PHE A 21 7.53 -6.39 -2.47
C PHE A 21 8.88 -7.12 -2.41
N PRO A 22 9.40 -7.69 -3.53
CA PRO A 22 10.57 -8.55 -3.50
C PRO A 22 11.83 -7.90 -2.91
N SER A 23 11.94 -6.58 -3.08
CA SER A 23 13.03 -5.75 -2.56
C SER A 23 12.66 -4.97 -1.29
N GLY A 24 11.49 -5.23 -0.73
CA GLY A 24 10.89 -4.40 0.33
C GLY A 24 10.57 -2.98 -0.15
N LEU A 25 10.47 -2.06 0.79
CA LEU A 25 10.32 -0.63 0.52
C LEU A 25 11.65 0.10 0.80
N ILE A 26 11.83 1.29 0.22
CA ILE A 26 13.00 2.12 0.49
C ILE A 26 13.05 2.44 1.99
N GLY A 27 14.15 2.08 2.67
CA GLY A 27 14.30 2.20 4.12
C GLY A 27 13.73 1.01 4.93
N PHE A 28 13.05 0.07 4.28
CA PHE A 28 12.41 -1.10 4.89
C PHE A 28 12.60 -2.35 4.00
N SER A 29 13.87 -2.71 3.72
CA SER A 29 14.22 -3.82 2.80
C SER A 29 13.83 -5.20 3.32
N GLU A 30 13.74 -5.34 4.64
CA GLU A 30 13.39 -6.59 5.32
C GLU A 30 11.88 -6.82 5.35
N ASP A 31 11.08 -5.74 5.34
CA ASP A 31 9.62 -5.81 5.30
C ASP A 31 9.17 -5.98 3.84
N ARG A 32 8.71 -7.19 3.49
CA ARG A 32 8.41 -7.57 2.09
C ARG A 32 6.95 -7.92 1.84
N ARG A 33 6.17 -8.14 2.88
CA ARG A 33 4.78 -8.57 2.78
C ARG A 33 3.90 -7.51 3.41
N PHE A 34 2.97 -6.98 2.62
CA PHE A 34 2.06 -5.94 3.07
C PHE A 34 0.62 -6.28 2.68
N VAL A 35 -0.32 -5.69 3.38
CA VAL A 35 -1.74 -5.73 3.05
C VAL A 35 -2.27 -4.29 3.06
N ILE A 36 -3.21 -4.00 2.17
CA ILE A 36 -3.95 -2.74 2.19
C ILE A 36 -5.18 -2.95 3.05
N ARG A 37 -5.27 -2.22 4.16
CA ARG A 37 -6.45 -2.16 5.00
C ARG A 37 -7.22 -0.88 4.70
N GLU A 38 -8.51 -1.04 4.43
CA GLU A 38 -9.46 0.05 4.33
C GLU A 38 -10.15 0.28 5.68
N ASP A 39 -10.49 1.52 5.96
CA ASP A 39 -11.23 1.92 7.15
C ASP A 39 -12.23 2.99 6.73
N GLU A 40 -13.51 2.61 6.59
CA GLU A 40 -14.55 3.51 6.07
C GLU A 40 -14.67 4.78 6.90
N ALA A 41 -14.47 4.69 8.22
CA ALA A 41 -14.51 5.81 9.13
C ALA A 41 -13.32 6.77 8.95
N ALA A 42 -12.23 6.30 8.34
CA ALA A 42 -11.03 7.08 8.05
C ALA A 42 -10.92 7.48 6.58
N THR A 43 -11.95 7.26 5.75
CA THR A 43 -11.99 7.75 4.36
C THR A 43 -11.61 9.24 4.32
N PRO A 44 -10.65 9.66 3.48
CA PRO A 44 -10.08 8.96 2.31
C PRO A 44 -8.78 8.17 2.58
N PHE A 45 -8.39 7.98 3.85
CA PHE A 45 -7.15 7.31 4.20
C PHE A 45 -7.27 5.78 4.13
N ARG A 46 -6.21 5.14 3.62
CA ARG A 46 -5.98 3.70 3.65
C ARG A 46 -4.66 3.40 4.37
N TRP A 47 -4.47 2.15 4.81
CA TRP A 47 -3.26 1.73 5.51
C TRP A 47 -2.52 0.64 4.74
N LEU A 48 -1.23 0.83 4.47
CA LEU A 48 -0.33 -0.23 4.03
C LEU A 48 0.32 -0.85 5.26
N GLN A 49 -0.25 -1.95 5.75
CA GLN A 49 0.18 -2.65 6.96
C GLN A 49 1.19 -3.74 6.60
N ALA A 50 2.35 -3.76 7.26
CA ALA A 50 3.30 -4.85 7.13
C ALA A 50 2.74 -6.12 7.82
N VAL A 51 2.83 -7.26 7.15
CA VAL A 51 2.35 -8.55 7.67
C VAL A 51 3.30 -9.09 8.74
N ASP A 52 4.60 -8.88 8.56
CA ASP A 52 5.67 -9.41 9.41
C ASP A 52 6.10 -8.45 10.53
N ASN A 53 5.64 -7.21 10.49
CA ASN A 53 6.06 -6.15 11.40
C ASN A 53 4.84 -5.37 11.92
N GLN A 54 4.41 -5.72 13.12
CA GLN A 54 3.17 -5.21 13.74
C GLN A 54 3.19 -3.69 13.94
N ALA A 55 4.37 -3.09 14.09
CA ALA A 55 4.54 -1.65 14.33
C ALA A 55 4.52 -0.83 13.03
N LEU A 56 4.81 -1.47 11.90
CA LEU A 56 4.98 -0.80 10.61
C LEU A 56 3.66 -0.76 9.83
N ALA A 57 3.13 0.45 9.69
CA ALA A 57 2.00 0.74 8.83
C ALA A 57 2.14 2.14 8.24
N PHE A 58 1.88 2.30 6.95
CA PHE A 58 1.89 3.60 6.29
C PHE A 58 0.47 4.08 6.03
N VAL A 59 0.22 5.37 6.28
CA VAL A 59 -1.01 6.04 5.84
C VAL A 59 -0.88 6.39 4.37
N MET A 60 -1.90 6.07 3.58
CA MET A 60 -1.95 6.32 2.16
C MET A 60 -3.26 6.98 1.75
N ILE A 61 -3.23 7.70 0.63
CA ILE A 61 -4.42 8.16 -0.08
C ILE A 61 -4.25 7.93 -1.58
N GLU A 62 -5.35 7.92 -2.32
CA GLU A 62 -5.29 8.13 -3.76
C GLU A 62 -4.83 9.58 -4.04
N PRO A 63 -3.87 9.80 -4.96
CA PRO A 63 -3.25 11.12 -5.13
C PRO A 63 -4.24 12.23 -5.50
N HIS A 64 -5.25 11.91 -6.33
CA HIS A 64 -6.26 12.86 -6.79
C HIS A 64 -7.13 13.45 -5.68
N VAL A 65 -7.18 12.81 -4.51
CA VAL A 65 -7.88 13.31 -3.32
C VAL A 65 -7.24 14.61 -2.81
N SER A 66 -5.92 14.74 -2.94
CA SER A 66 -5.16 15.90 -2.44
C SER A 66 -4.61 16.78 -3.57
N VAL A 67 -4.18 16.17 -4.68
CA VAL A 67 -3.56 16.85 -5.82
C VAL A 67 -4.36 16.52 -7.08
N SER A 68 -5.28 17.40 -7.44
CA SER A 68 -6.24 17.17 -8.53
C SER A 68 -5.60 16.97 -9.90
N ASN A 69 -4.40 17.52 -10.13
CA ASN A 69 -3.63 17.41 -11.37
C ASN A 69 -2.43 16.46 -11.23
N TYR A 70 -2.53 15.45 -10.37
CA TYR A 70 -1.47 14.46 -10.23
C TYR A 70 -1.35 13.63 -11.52
N GLU A 71 -0.19 13.67 -12.15
CA GLU A 71 0.13 12.85 -13.32
C GLU A 71 1.22 11.84 -12.98
N LEU A 72 1.00 10.59 -13.39
CA LEU A 72 1.95 9.51 -13.23
C LEU A 72 2.44 9.05 -14.60
N GLU A 73 3.73 9.21 -14.86
CA GLU A 73 4.35 8.67 -16.06
C GLU A 73 5.11 7.38 -15.74
N LEU A 74 4.69 6.27 -16.36
CA LEU A 74 5.35 4.98 -16.25
C LEU A 74 5.96 4.58 -17.59
N THR A 75 7.20 4.11 -17.56
CA THR A 75 7.82 3.52 -18.75
C THR A 75 7.18 2.15 -19.05
N LYS A 76 7.31 1.68 -20.30
CA LYS A 76 6.92 0.31 -20.67
C LYS A 76 7.63 -0.75 -19.82
N ASP A 77 8.84 -0.46 -19.33
CA ASP A 77 9.55 -1.37 -18.44
C ASP A 77 8.89 -1.46 -17.05
N ASN A 78 8.42 -0.34 -16.50
CA ASN A 78 7.68 -0.31 -15.24
C ASN A 78 6.37 -1.11 -15.36
N LEU A 79 5.58 -0.88 -16.41
CA LEU A 79 4.32 -1.59 -16.64
C LEU A 79 4.54 -3.10 -16.77
N ARG A 80 5.57 -3.53 -17.51
CA ARG A 80 5.94 -4.95 -17.62
C ARG A 80 6.29 -5.58 -16.28
N LYS A 81 7.07 -4.89 -15.44
CA LYS A 81 7.43 -5.36 -14.09
C LYS A 81 6.21 -5.50 -13.18
N LEU A 82 5.24 -4.61 -13.34
CA LEU A 82 3.96 -4.63 -12.59
C LEU A 82 2.91 -5.55 -13.22
N LYS A 83 3.20 -6.17 -14.37
CA LYS A 83 2.27 -7.01 -15.16
C LYS A 83 0.96 -6.28 -15.51
N ALA A 84 1.07 -5.00 -15.88
CA ALA A 84 -0.06 -4.16 -16.30
C ALA A 84 0.09 -3.74 -17.76
N GLU A 85 -1.03 -3.48 -18.45
CA GLU A 85 -1.05 -2.96 -19.82
C GLU A 85 -1.06 -1.43 -19.84
N SER A 86 -1.70 -0.83 -18.85
CA SER A 86 -1.83 0.62 -18.69
C SER A 86 -1.92 1.04 -17.22
N ILE A 87 -1.85 2.34 -16.97
CA ILE A 87 -2.04 2.91 -15.63
C ILE A 87 -3.44 2.62 -15.07
N LYS A 88 -4.45 2.42 -15.94
CA LYS A 88 -5.82 2.10 -15.53
C LYS A 88 -5.96 0.74 -14.85
N ASP A 89 -4.99 -0.14 -15.06
CA ASP A 89 -4.96 -1.47 -14.44
C ASP A 89 -4.28 -1.43 -13.05
N LEU A 90 -3.82 -0.25 -12.62
CA LEU A 90 -3.07 -0.06 -11.39
C LEU A 90 -3.87 0.75 -10.39
N SER A 91 -3.80 0.33 -9.12
CA SER A 91 -4.17 1.19 -7.99
C SER A 91 -2.96 2.05 -7.62
N VAL A 92 -3.14 3.38 -7.63
CA VAL A 92 -2.07 4.34 -7.34
C VAL A 92 -2.31 4.99 -5.98
N TYR A 93 -1.28 4.96 -5.14
CA TYR A 93 -1.29 5.52 -3.79
C TYR A 93 -0.09 6.42 -3.54
N VAL A 94 -0.25 7.40 -2.67
CA VAL A 94 0.83 8.23 -2.13
C VAL A 94 0.87 8.11 -0.61
N LEU A 95 2.07 8.13 -0.03
CA LEU A 95 2.25 8.12 1.42
C LEU A 95 1.96 9.50 2.01
N VAL A 96 1.21 9.54 3.11
CA VAL A 96 0.89 10.77 3.83
C VAL A 96 1.84 10.95 5.00
N THR A 97 2.42 12.15 5.13
CA THR A 97 3.13 12.57 6.34
C THR A 97 2.18 13.36 7.21
N MET A 98 1.88 12.86 8.41
CA MET A 98 1.07 13.57 9.41
C MET A 98 2.00 14.49 10.22
N ALA A 99 1.70 15.79 10.25
CA ALA A 99 2.41 16.80 11.02
C ALA A 99 1.71 17.09 12.35
#